data_AF-A0A3M0YVY3-F1
#
_entry.id   AF-A0A3M0YVY3-F1
#
_cell.length_a   1.000
_cell.length_b   1.000
_cell.length_c   1.000
_cell.angle_alpha   90.00
_cell.angle_beta   90.00
_cell.angle_gamma   90.00
#
_symmetry.space_group_name_H-M   'P 1'
#
loop_
_entity.id
_entity.type
_entity.pdbx_description
1 polymer ?
#
loop_
_entity_poly.entity_id
_entity_poly.type
_entity_poly.pdbx_seq_one_letter_code
_entity_poly.pdbx_strand_id
1 'polypeptide(L)'
;MYQSRLISLLRTFDRKEWRKLHKWLQSPAHNQREDVRQLAAWLDGQAPFDDPDALTKEAAWAHLFPDRPYDDQHMRQVMHFLLRAVEEMLLHHEQNADRVRTLTTLAGVFRKRGLDKAFEATMKQVRKLHERQPWRNELYFRNQYLIEQEQYSYLSGFQRLHLNLQEMSDALDLTY
;
A
#
# COMPACT_ATOMS: atom_id res chain seq x y z
N MET A 1 20.59 0.97 20.00
CA MET A 1 19.46 0.72 19.06
C MET A 1 19.85 -0.19 17.89
N TYR A 2 21.16 -0.39 17.68
CA TYR A 2 21.79 -1.11 16.58
C TYR A 2 21.17 -2.47 16.18
N GLN A 3 20.78 -3.32 17.13
CA GLN A 3 20.21 -4.64 16.87
C GLN A 3 18.69 -4.64 16.69
N SER A 4 18.05 -3.47 16.65
CA SER A 4 16.61 -3.39 16.45
C SER A 4 16.21 -3.75 15.02
N ARG A 5 15.01 -4.29 14.86
CA ARG A 5 14.41 -4.57 13.54
C ARG A 5 14.39 -3.35 12.63
N LEU A 6 14.22 -2.16 13.19
CA LEU A 6 14.30 -0.89 12.48
C LEU A 6 15.65 -0.72 11.78
N ILE A 7 16.75 -0.84 12.51
CA ILE A 7 18.10 -0.67 11.93
C ILE A 7 18.41 -1.80 10.95
N SER A 8 18.04 -3.05 11.27
CA SER A 8 18.23 -4.18 10.35
C SER A 8 17.55 -3.96 9.00
N LEU A 9 16.36 -3.35 8.99
CA LEU A 9 15.63 -3.03 7.77
C LEU A 9 16.26 -1.82 7.06
N LEU A 10 16.53 -0.73 7.77
CA LEU A 10 17.14 0.45 7.17
C LEU A 10 18.55 0.18 6.60
N ARG A 11 19.27 -0.82 7.11
CA ARG A 11 20.55 -1.25 6.55
C ARG A 11 20.42 -1.82 5.14
N THR A 12 19.25 -2.32 4.76
CA THR A 12 19.03 -2.81 3.38
C THR A 12 18.70 -1.69 2.41
N PHE A 13 18.46 -0.47 2.88
CA PHE A 13 18.00 0.62 2.03
C PHE A 13 19.13 1.17 1.15
N ASP A 14 18.87 1.27 -0.15
CA ASP A 14 19.68 2.07 -1.04
C ASP A 14 19.35 3.58 -0.93
N ARG A 15 20.15 4.44 -1.58
CA ARG A 15 19.89 5.89 -1.57
C ARG A 15 18.56 6.27 -2.23
N LYS A 16 17.96 5.44 -3.09
CA LYS A 16 16.63 5.72 -3.67
C LYS A 16 15.54 5.42 -2.65
N GLU A 17 15.66 4.35 -1.87
CA GLU A 17 14.74 3.98 -0.80
C GLU A 17 14.75 4.99 0.33
N TRP A 18 15.91 5.49 0.75
CA TRP A 18 16.00 6.61 1.69
C TRP A 18 15.25 7.85 1.21
N ARG A 19 15.41 8.24 -0.06
CA ARG A 19 14.66 9.36 -0.65
C ARG A 19 13.16 9.12 -0.68
N LYS A 20 12.71 7.88 -0.90
CA LYS A 20 11.29 7.51 -0.84
C LYS A 20 10.77 7.61 0.59
N LEU A 21 11.53 7.14 1.58
CA LEU A 21 11.18 7.23 2.99
C LEU A 21 11.00 8.69 3.44
N HIS A 22 11.93 9.57 3.08
CA HIS A 22 11.80 11.00 3.39
C HIS A 22 10.53 11.61 2.80
N LYS A 23 10.23 11.32 1.52
CA LYS A 23 8.99 11.78 0.88
C LYS A 23 7.74 11.20 1.54
N TRP A 24 7.79 9.93 1.93
CA TRP A 24 6.70 9.24 2.62
C TRP A 24 6.41 9.92 3.96
N LEU A 25 7.44 10.16 4.78
CA LEU A 25 7.31 10.76 6.10
C LEU A 25 6.92 12.25 6.07
N GLN A 26 7.18 12.95 4.96
CA GLN A 26 6.71 14.32 4.73
C GLN A 26 5.20 14.40 4.41
N SER A 27 4.57 13.30 3.99
CA SER A 27 3.15 13.26 3.66
C SER A 27 2.29 13.23 4.93
N PRO A 28 1.40 14.21 5.16
CA PRO A 28 0.49 14.20 6.31
C PRO A 28 -0.47 13.00 6.35
N ALA A 29 -0.70 12.36 5.19
CA ALA A 29 -1.50 11.15 5.07
C ALA A 29 -0.81 9.91 5.66
N HIS A 30 0.52 9.94 5.82
CA HIS A 30 1.32 8.81 6.29
C HIS A 30 2.00 9.08 7.63
N ASN A 31 2.36 10.33 7.89
CA ASN A 31 3.02 10.70 9.13
C ASN A 31 2.68 12.14 9.55
N GLN A 32 2.32 12.33 10.81
CA GLN A 32 2.07 13.63 11.43
C GLN A 32 3.09 13.97 12.53
N ARG A 33 4.02 13.04 12.78
CA ARG A 33 5.00 13.11 13.87
C ARG A 33 6.31 13.68 13.37
N GLU A 34 6.69 14.86 13.85
CA GLU A 34 7.94 15.50 13.47
C GLU A 34 9.16 14.77 14.04
N ASP A 35 9.06 14.26 15.27
CA ASP A 35 10.12 13.45 15.90
C ASP A 35 10.48 12.20 15.09
N VAL A 36 9.51 11.56 14.46
CA VAL A 36 9.72 10.41 13.55
C VAL A 36 10.50 10.83 12.29
N ARG A 37 10.20 12.01 11.73
CA ARG A 37 10.94 12.57 10.58
C ARG A 37 12.38 12.89 10.95
N GLN A 38 12.57 13.52 12.10
CA GLN A 38 13.90 13.85 12.62
C GLN A 38 14.73 12.59 12.90
N LEU A 39 14.13 11.54 13.47
CA LEU A 39 14.80 10.27 13.65
C LEU A 39 15.25 9.66 12.32
N ALA A 40 14.40 9.68 11.30
CA ALA A 40 14.75 9.16 9.97
C ALA A 40 15.90 9.95 9.33
N ALA A 41 15.88 11.29 9.44
CA ALA A 41 16.94 12.15 8.92
C ALA A 41 18.28 11.93 9.63
N TRP A 42 18.25 11.80 10.97
CA TRP A 42 19.44 11.48 11.73
C TRP A 42 20.00 10.11 11.33
N LEU A 43 19.15 9.08 11.22
CA LEU A 43 19.57 7.73 10.83
C LEU A 43 20.14 7.66 9.40
N ASP A 44 19.58 8.40 8.44
CA ASP A 44 20.12 8.48 7.06
C ASP A 44 21.56 9.04 7.03
N GLY A 45 21.84 9.98 7.94
CA GLY A 45 23.19 10.52 8.16
C GLY A 45 24.17 9.53 8.79
N GLN A 46 23.67 8.52 9.51
CA GLN A 46 24.47 7.44 10.11
C GLN A 46 24.64 6.22 9.19
N ALA A 47 23.96 6.18 8.04
CA ALA A 47 24.10 5.10 7.08
C ALA A 47 25.56 5.03 6.54
N PRO A 48 26.15 3.84 6.38
CA PRO A 48 25.52 2.51 6.32
C PRO A 48 25.40 1.78 7.68
N PHE A 49 25.54 2.51 8.80
CA PHE A 49 25.46 1.97 10.15
C PHE A 49 26.67 1.11 10.55
N ASP A 50 27.88 1.53 10.19
CA ASP A 50 29.11 0.79 10.50
C ASP A 50 29.61 1.00 11.94
N ASP A 51 29.15 2.08 12.60
CA ASP A 51 29.51 2.43 13.97
C ASP A 51 28.35 2.15 14.94
N PRO A 52 28.40 1.05 15.72
CA PRO A 52 27.37 0.73 16.70
C PRO A 52 27.27 1.74 17.87
N ASP A 53 28.38 2.39 18.22
CA ASP A 53 28.45 3.30 19.37
C ASP A 53 27.77 4.64 19.05
N ALA A 54 27.83 5.05 17.78
CA ALA A 54 27.02 6.15 17.26
C ALA A 54 25.51 5.83 17.21
N LEU A 55 25.12 4.54 17.25
CA LEU A 55 23.74 4.06 17.12
C LEU A 55 23.11 3.65 18.46
N THR A 56 23.38 4.46 19.48
CA THR A 56 22.75 4.39 20.80
C THR A 56 21.45 5.20 20.84
N LYS A 57 20.51 4.80 21.70
CA LYS A 57 19.23 5.53 21.82
C LYS A 57 19.46 6.90 22.43
N GLU A 58 20.46 6.99 23.29
CA GLU A 58 20.94 8.16 23.98
C GLU A 58 21.52 9.18 22.98
N ALA A 59 22.33 8.73 22.01
CA ALA A 59 22.81 9.60 20.93
C ALA A 59 21.67 10.13 20.05
N ALA A 60 20.73 9.26 19.66
CA ALA A 60 19.54 9.70 18.92
C ALA A 60 18.72 10.70 19.74
N TRP A 61 18.51 10.43 21.03
CA TRP A 61 17.76 11.31 21.92
C TRP A 61 18.41 12.69 22.02
N ALA A 62 19.73 12.75 22.23
CA ALA A 62 20.45 14.01 22.32
C ALA A 62 20.33 14.84 21.02
N HIS A 63 20.18 14.19 19.87
CA HIS A 63 19.93 14.87 18.61
C HIS A 63 18.48 15.37 18.46
N LEU A 64 17.50 14.55 18.83
CA LEU A 64 16.08 14.85 18.66
C LEU A 64 15.55 15.84 19.71
N PHE A 65 16.04 15.72 20.94
CA PHE A 65 15.54 16.44 22.11
C PHE A 65 16.70 16.95 22.97
N PRO A 66 17.55 17.86 22.44
CA PRO A 66 18.78 18.30 23.12
C PRO A 66 18.53 18.91 24.50
N ASP A 67 17.39 19.59 24.68
CA ASP A 67 17.05 20.28 25.92
C ASP A 67 16.23 19.43 26.91
N ARG A 68 16.09 18.12 26.67
CA ARG A 68 15.28 17.23 27.50
C ARG A 68 16.11 16.11 28.12
N PRO A 69 15.85 15.76 29.40
CA PRO A 69 16.46 14.57 29.99
C PRO A 69 16.05 13.33 29.19
N TYR A 70 16.94 12.34 29.14
CA TYR A 70 16.70 11.10 28.41
C TYR A 70 15.44 10.39 28.91
N ASP A 71 14.49 10.14 28.00
CA ASP A 71 13.28 9.35 28.25
C ASP A 71 13.26 8.17 27.26
N ASP A 72 13.62 7.00 27.79
CA ASP A 72 13.67 5.76 27.02
C ASP A 72 12.27 5.30 26.55
N GLN A 73 11.20 5.57 27.31
CA GLN A 73 9.84 5.21 26.89
C GLN A 73 9.44 6.00 25.65
N HIS A 74 9.68 7.30 25.66
CA HIS A 74 9.41 8.16 24.52
C HIS A 74 10.31 7.78 23.34
N MET A 75 11.61 7.56 23.55
CA MET A 75 12.50 7.14 22.46
C MET A 75 12.05 5.83 21.79
N ARG A 76 11.64 4.83 22.58
CA ARG A 76 11.07 3.57 22.05
C ARG A 76 9.80 3.83 21.25
N GLN A 77 8.97 4.78 21.69
CA GLN A 77 7.79 5.17 20.95
C GLN A 77 8.17 5.77 19.59
N VAL A 78 9.08 6.74 19.52
CA VAL A 78 9.53 7.32 18.24
C VAL A 78 10.05 6.24 17.30
N MET A 79 10.90 5.33 17.79
CA MET A 79 11.40 4.19 17.02
C MET A 79 10.28 3.28 16.50
N HIS A 80 9.29 2.97 17.33
CA HIS A 80 8.14 2.14 16.94
C HIS A 80 7.35 2.78 15.79
N PHE A 81 7.06 4.08 15.88
CA PHE A 81 6.34 4.79 14.84
C PHE A 81 7.17 4.90 13.54
N LEU A 82 8.48 5.10 13.65
CA LEU A 82 9.35 5.07 12.47
C LEU A 82 9.36 3.70 11.81
N LEU A 83 9.51 2.61 12.58
CA LEU A 83 9.46 1.25 12.05
C LEU A 83 8.14 0.99 11.31
N ARG A 84 7.02 1.38 11.92
CA ARG A 84 5.70 1.22 11.30
C ARG A 84 5.60 1.99 9.98
N ALA A 85 6.06 3.24 9.95
CA ALA A 85 6.03 4.05 8.73
C ALA A 85 6.91 3.46 7.62
N VAL A 86 8.06 2.89 7.97
CA VAL A 86 8.95 2.19 7.04
C VAL A 86 8.27 0.92 6.48
N GLU A 87 7.64 0.11 7.32
CA GLU A 87 6.90 -1.08 6.91
C GLU A 87 5.71 -0.73 5.99
N GLU A 88 4.94 0.29 6.35
CA GLU A 88 3.82 0.79 5.54
C GLU A 88 4.28 1.29 4.17
N MET A 89 5.41 2.01 4.11
CA MET A 89 6.00 2.47 2.84
C MET A 89 6.42 1.28 1.96
N LEU A 90 7.11 0.29 2.53
CA LEU A 90 7.52 -0.91 1.79
C LEU A 90 6.31 -1.70 1.27
N LEU A 91 5.30 -1.90 2.13
CA LEU A 91 4.05 -2.56 1.74
C LEU A 91 3.36 -1.81 0.59
N HIS A 92 3.29 -0.48 0.69
CA HIS A 92 2.70 0.35 -0.36
C HIS A 92 3.45 0.22 -1.69
N HIS A 93 4.79 0.16 -1.66
CA HIS A 93 5.58 -0.05 -2.86
C HIS A 93 5.37 -1.44 -3.46
N GLU A 94 5.36 -2.49 -2.63
CA GLU A 94 5.15 -3.86 -3.08
C GLU A 94 3.76 -4.06 -3.68
N GLN A 95 2.72 -3.47 -3.07
CA GLN A 95 1.35 -3.51 -3.58
C GLN A 95 1.19 -2.79 -4.93
N ASN A 96 2.03 -1.79 -5.19
CA ASN A 96 2.02 -1.03 -6.45
C ASN A 96 2.96 -1.60 -7.52
N ALA A 97 3.80 -2.57 -7.19
CA ALA A 97 4.70 -3.21 -8.13
C ALA A 97 3.92 -4.00 -9.20
N ASP A 98 2.85 -4.70 -8.80
CA ASP A 98 1.93 -5.38 -9.73
C ASP A 98 0.75 -4.47 -10.09
N ARG A 99 0.96 -3.70 -11.16
CA ARG A 99 -0.04 -2.74 -11.65
C ARG A 99 -1.34 -3.39 -12.10
N VAL A 100 -1.32 -4.64 -12.59
CA VAL A 100 -2.54 -5.37 -12.99
C VAL A 100 -3.38 -5.60 -11.75
N ARG A 101 -2.77 -6.20 -10.71
CA ARG A 101 -3.45 -6.45 -9.43
C ARG A 101 -3.94 -5.16 -8.76
N THR A 102 -3.15 -4.09 -8.76
CA THR A 102 -3.56 -2.79 -8.18
C THR A 102 -4.82 -2.24 -8.87
N LEU A 103 -4.87 -2.29 -10.20
CA LEU A 103 -6.01 -1.79 -10.97
C LEU A 103 -7.24 -2.70 -10.86
N THR A 104 -7.07 -4.03 -10.80
CA THR A 104 -8.18 -4.95 -10.49
C THR A 104 -8.78 -4.65 -9.11
N THR A 105 -7.94 -4.36 -8.12
CA THR A 105 -8.39 -3.95 -6.78
C THR A 105 -9.17 -2.64 -6.85
N LEU A 106 -8.70 -1.65 -7.62
CA LEU A 106 -9.40 -0.39 -7.83
C LEU A 106 -10.76 -0.59 -8.54
N ALA A 107 -10.84 -1.47 -9.53
CA ALA A 107 -12.11 -1.83 -10.16
C ALA A 107 -13.09 -2.36 -9.10
N GLY A 108 -12.66 -3.26 -8.22
CA GLY A 108 -13.50 -3.73 -7.11
C GLY A 108 -13.96 -2.63 -6.16
N VAL A 109 -13.16 -1.58 -5.94
CA VAL A 109 -13.61 -0.39 -5.20
C VAL A 109 -14.72 0.35 -5.95
N PHE A 110 -14.61 0.52 -7.27
CA PHE A 110 -15.66 1.16 -8.08
C PHE A 110 -16.95 0.35 -8.09
N ARG A 111 -16.87 -0.98 -8.28
CA ARG A 111 -18.04 -1.86 -8.19
C ARG A 111 -18.75 -1.74 -6.84
N LYS A 112 -18.00 -1.84 -5.72
CA LYS A 112 -18.58 -1.73 -4.37
C LYS A 112 -19.26 -0.37 -4.11
N ARG A 113 -18.90 0.66 -4.88
CA ARG A 113 -19.48 2.00 -4.82
C ARG A 113 -20.58 2.23 -5.88
N GLY A 114 -20.93 1.24 -6.70
CA GLY A 114 -21.93 1.35 -7.78
C GLY A 114 -21.48 2.23 -8.95
N LEU A 115 -20.16 2.37 -9.16
CA LEU A 115 -19.60 3.22 -10.21
C LEU A 115 -19.29 2.40 -11.47
N ASP A 116 -20.34 1.90 -12.13
CA ASP A 116 -20.27 0.94 -13.24
C ASP A 116 -19.39 1.41 -14.41
N LYS A 117 -19.57 2.65 -14.87
CA LYS A 117 -18.74 3.21 -15.96
C LYS A 117 -17.26 3.25 -15.59
N ALA A 118 -16.94 3.57 -14.34
CA ALA A 118 -15.55 3.61 -13.85
C ALA A 118 -14.98 2.18 -13.71
N PHE A 119 -15.79 1.23 -13.25
CA PHE A 119 -15.45 -0.19 -13.21
C PHE A 119 -15.08 -0.69 -14.61
N GLU A 120 -15.96 -0.52 -15.59
CA GLU A 120 -15.77 -1.03 -16.97
C GLU A 120 -14.54 -0.40 -17.63
N ALA A 121 -14.36 0.92 -17.50
CA ALA A 121 -13.18 1.61 -18.02
C ALA A 121 -11.89 1.07 -17.40
N THR A 122 -11.89 0.82 -16.09
CA THR A 122 -10.74 0.27 -15.36
C THR A 122 -10.48 -1.18 -15.77
N MET A 123 -11.51 -2.02 -15.87
CA MET A 123 -11.38 -3.43 -16.29
C MET A 123 -10.86 -3.55 -17.73
N LYS A 124 -11.27 -2.65 -18.63
CA LYS A 124 -10.71 -2.57 -19.99
C LYS A 124 -9.20 -2.26 -19.96
N GLN A 125 -8.78 -1.34 -19.09
CA GLN A 125 -7.37 -1.03 -18.90
C GLN A 125 -6.59 -2.21 -18.31
N VAL A 126 -7.16 -2.88 -17.31
CA VAL A 126 -6.59 -4.07 -16.65
C VAL A 126 -6.33 -5.17 -17.67
N ARG A 127 -7.34 -5.54 -18.48
CA ARG A 127 -7.20 -6.60 -19.51
C ARG A 127 -6.12 -6.24 -20.54
N LYS A 128 -6.12 -5.00 -21.04
CA LYS A 128 -5.08 -4.52 -21.96
C LYS A 128 -3.68 -4.58 -21.36
N LEU A 129 -3.52 -4.25 -20.07
CA LEU A 129 -2.23 -4.33 -19.40
C LEU A 129 -1.79 -5.78 -19.20
N HIS A 130 -2.73 -6.66 -18.84
CA HIS A 130 -2.48 -8.08 -18.63
C HIS A 130 -2.05 -8.79 -19.93
N GLU A 131 -2.77 -8.57 -21.03
CA GLU A 131 -2.45 -9.16 -22.35
C GLU A 131 -1.07 -8.76 -22.87
N ARG A 132 -0.58 -7.58 -22.48
CA ARG A 132 0.75 -7.06 -22.87
C ARG A 132 1.89 -7.64 -22.04
N GLN A 133 1.61 -8.41 -20.98
CA GLN A 133 2.66 -9.04 -20.20
C GLN A 133 3.38 -10.11 -21.05
N PRO A 134 4.70 -10.01 -21.24
CA PRO A 134 5.43 -10.91 -22.12
C PRO A 134 5.54 -12.33 -21.58
N TRP A 135 5.50 -12.50 -20.25
CA TRP A 135 5.73 -13.78 -19.58
C TRP A 135 4.42 -14.34 -19.03
N ARG A 136 4.08 -15.57 -19.40
CA ARG A 136 2.93 -16.33 -18.86
C ARG A 136 3.36 -17.24 -17.71
N ASN A 137 3.90 -16.63 -16.67
CA ASN A 137 4.35 -17.32 -15.46
C ASN A 137 3.22 -17.43 -14.42
N GLU A 138 3.54 -17.92 -13.22
CA GLU A 138 2.57 -18.04 -12.12
C GLU A 138 1.85 -16.71 -11.83
N LEU A 139 2.57 -15.59 -11.77
CA LEU A 139 1.98 -14.26 -11.55
C LEU A 139 0.95 -13.90 -12.63
N TYR A 140 1.23 -14.20 -13.89
CA TYR A 140 0.29 -13.98 -15.00
C TYR A 140 -1.03 -14.72 -14.74
N PHE A 141 -0.98 -16.03 -14.49
CA PHE A 141 -2.20 -16.84 -14.30
C PHE A 141 -2.94 -16.49 -13.01
N ARG A 142 -2.22 -16.12 -11.95
CA ARG A 142 -2.82 -15.59 -10.74
C ARG A 142 -3.58 -14.29 -11.01
N ASN A 143 -3.00 -13.38 -11.79
CA ASN A 143 -3.67 -12.15 -12.18
C ASN A 143 -4.89 -12.41 -13.07
N GLN A 144 -4.78 -13.32 -14.03
CA GLN A 144 -5.91 -13.76 -14.86
C GLN A 144 -7.08 -14.23 -13.98
N TYR A 145 -6.80 -15.08 -12.99
CA TYR A 145 -7.81 -15.54 -12.03
C TYR A 145 -8.48 -14.38 -11.29
N LEU A 146 -7.70 -13.45 -10.74
CA LEU A 146 -8.23 -12.30 -10.00
C LEU A 146 -9.09 -11.37 -10.88
N ILE A 147 -8.70 -11.18 -12.15
CA ILE A 147 -9.47 -10.41 -13.12
C ILE A 147 -10.85 -11.04 -13.36
N GLU A 148 -10.88 -12.35 -13.63
CA GLU A 148 -12.15 -13.03 -13.90
C GLU A 148 -13.02 -13.16 -12.65
N GLN A 149 -12.42 -13.35 -11.48
CA GLN A 149 -13.16 -13.33 -10.20
C GLN A 149 -13.85 -11.98 -9.97
N GLU A 150 -13.16 -10.88 -10.27
CA GLU A 150 -13.71 -9.53 -10.10
C GLU A 150 -14.80 -9.25 -11.15
N GLN A 151 -14.61 -9.68 -12.40
CA GLN A 151 -15.63 -9.61 -13.45
C GLN A 151 -16.89 -10.39 -13.07
N TYR A 152 -16.74 -11.61 -12.56
CA TYR A 152 -17.86 -12.43 -12.10
C TYR A 152 -18.62 -11.73 -10.96
N SER A 153 -17.89 -11.16 -10.01
CA SER A 153 -18.47 -10.41 -8.89
C SER A 153 -19.27 -9.17 -9.33
N TYR A 154 -18.89 -8.55 -10.44
CA TYR A 154 -19.65 -7.47 -11.07
C TYR A 154 -20.95 -7.98 -11.71
N LEU A 155 -20.86 -8.99 -12.58
CA LEU A 155 -22.02 -9.52 -13.31
C LEU A 155 -23.07 -10.15 -12.40
N SER A 156 -22.63 -10.88 -11.36
CA SER A 156 -23.52 -11.46 -10.35
C SER A 156 -24.29 -10.40 -9.54
N GLY A 157 -23.76 -9.18 -9.44
CA GLY A 157 -24.48 -8.04 -8.84
C GLY A 157 -25.73 -7.67 -9.65
N PHE A 158 -25.66 -7.74 -10.98
CA PHE A 158 -26.81 -7.51 -11.86
C PHE A 158 -27.81 -8.65 -11.87
N GLN A 159 -27.36 -9.91 -11.75
CA GLN A 159 -28.28 -11.06 -11.66
C GLN A 159 -29.14 -11.06 -10.39
N ARG A 160 -28.74 -10.34 -9.34
CA ARG A 160 -29.53 -10.13 -8.12
C ARG A 160 -30.51 -8.95 -8.21
N LEU A 161 -30.34 -8.06 -9.19
CA LEU A 161 -31.39 -7.14 -9.59
C LEU A 161 -32.38 -7.96 -10.43
N HIS A 162 -33.48 -8.40 -9.80
CA HIS A 162 -34.61 -9.02 -10.50
C HIS A 162 -34.97 -8.15 -11.71
N LEU A 163 -34.57 -8.59 -12.90
CA LEU A 163 -35.13 -8.07 -14.14
C LEU A 163 -36.58 -8.55 -14.15
N ASN A 164 -37.51 -7.66 -14.43
CA ASN A 164 -38.95 -7.90 -14.43
C ASN A 164 -39.42 -8.80 -15.59
N LEU A 165 -38.59 -9.77 -15.99
CA LEU A 165 -38.82 -10.67 -17.12
C LEU A 165 -40.04 -11.55 -16.87
N GLN A 166 -40.30 -11.91 -15.61
CA GLN A 166 -41.51 -12.63 -15.24
C GLN A 166 -42.75 -11.74 -15.38
N GLU A 167 -42.73 -10.51 -14.84
CA GLU A 167 -43.87 -9.59 -15.03
C GLU A 167 -44.10 -9.21 -16.50
N MET A 168 -43.04 -9.14 -17.32
CA MET A 168 -43.15 -8.93 -18.76
C MET A 168 -43.76 -10.14 -19.49
N SER A 169 -43.42 -11.36 -19.09
CA SER A 169 -44.02 -12.59 -19.61
C SER A 169 -45.50 -12.68 -19.24
N ASP A 170 -45.82 -12.48 -17.96
CA ASP A 170 -47.19 -12.54 -17.44
C ASP A 170 -48.10 -11.49 -18.11
N ALA A 171 -47.56 -10.30 -18.39
CA ALA A 171 -48.29 -9.25 -19.12
C ALA A 171 -48.55 -9.60 -20.60
N LEU A 172 -47.66 -10.34 -21.26
CA LEU A 172 -47.87 -10.81 -22.63
C LEU A 172 -48.91 -11.93 -22.68
N ASP A 173 -48.88 -12.86 -21.72
CA ASP A 173 -49.84 -13.96 -21.66
C ASP A 173 -51.28 -13.47 -21.40
N LEU A 174 -51.44 -12.31 -20.74
CA LEU A 174 -52.75 -11.66 -20.55
C LEU A 174 -53.30 -10.94 -21.80
N THR A 175 -52.49 -10.81 -22.86
CA THR A 175 -52.90 -10.10 -24.10
C THR A 175 -53.47 -11.00 -25.19
N TYR A 176 -53.49 -12.32 -24.98
CA TYR A 176 -54.09 -13.33 -25.89
C TYR A 176 -55.22 -14.09 -25.20
#